data_AF-A0A815ZXZ0-F1
#
_entry.id   AF-A0A815ZXZ0-F1
#
_cell.length_a   1.000
_cell.length_b   1.000
_cell.length_c   1.000
_cell.angle_alpha   90.00
_cell.angle_beta   90.00
_cell.angle_gamma   90.00
#
_symmetry.space_group_name_H-M   'P 1'
#
loop_
_entity.id
_entity.type
_entity.pdbx_description
1 polymer ?
#
loop_
_entity_poly.entity_id
_entity_poly.type
_entity_poly.pdbx_seq_one_letter_code
_entity_poly.pdbx_strand_id
1 'polypeptide(L)'
;MTPFINYSRFFDLNTLTNSSKSKDINEARSIMVQTWRNLSDDKRQQYNHGVVKFYSPVTENYLPASNLGAITERLDDLIRNNITTHGKLDQTNMDKRTFEKMIHFKSLKSCIDPGESVEILAAQSIGEPSTQMTLNSKNTNNEVPILHSSSALGKAKRLQRRWSRLLFSQVIKTLNIHKKLSLKLNDHKHTYKIEFYFDEKYGKKTIK
;
A
#
# COMPACT_ATOMS: atom_id res chain seq x y z
N MET A 1 17.92 2.91 17.34
CA MET A 1 17.16 3.74 16.37
C MET A 1 18.14 4.65 15.65
N THR A 2 17.98 4.94 14.36
CA THR A 2 19.00 5.67 13.58
C THR A 2 18.95 7.18 13.86
N PRO A 3 20.09 7.88 14.03
CA PRO A 3 20.13 9.32 14.31
C PRO A 3 19.48 10.18 13.21
N PHE A 4 19.34 9.65 11.98
CA PHE A 4 18.60 10.29 10.91
C PHE A 4 17.10 10.47 11.21
N ILE A 5 16.48 9.52 11.94
CA ILE A 5 15.06 9.62 12.31
C ILE A 5 14.85 10.82 13.24
N ASN A 6 15.75 11.01 14.21
CA ASN A 6 15.71 12.16 15.10
C ASN A 6 15.87 13.48 14.35
N TYR A 7 16.83 13.53 13.43
CA TYR A 7 17.03 14.70 12.56
C TYR A 7 15.79 15.04 11.72
N SER A 8 15.15 14.03 11.12
CA SER A 8 13.98 14.24 10.25
C SER A 8 12.79 14.89 10.95
N ARG A 9 12.69 14.79 12.28
CA ARG A 9 11.60 15.37 13.07
C ARG A 9 11.82 16.84 13.40
N PHE A 10 13.07 17.28 13.54
CA PHE A 10 13.44 18.70 13.72
C PHE A 10 13.56 19.44 12.40
N PHE A 11 13.49 18.71 11.28
CA PHE A 11 13.55 19.27 9.95
C PHE A 11 12.15 19.69 9.49
N ASP A 12 11.79 20.95 9.72
CA ASP A 12 10.52 21.50 9.26
C ASP A 12 10.46 21.50 7.73
N LEU A 13 9.74 20.53 7.16
CA LEU A 13 9.55 20.43 5.71
C LEU A 13 8.84 21.69 5.14
N ASN A 14 7.96 22.30 5.94
CA ASN A 14 7.13 23.44 5.53
C ASN A 14 7.93 24.74 5.35
N THR A 15 9.00 24.96 6.12
CA THR A 15 9.81 26.18 6.01
C THR A 15 10.63 26.19 4.72
N LEU A 16 11.04 25.03 4.23
CA LEU A 16 11.75 24.86 2.96
C LEU A 16 10.81 24.83 1.74
N THR A 17 9.62 24.22 1.84
CA THR A 17 8.62 24.28 0.76
C THR A 17 8.07 25.69 0.52
N ASN A 18 8.23 26.60 1.47
CA ASN A 18 7.89 28.01 1.26
C ASN A 18 8.98 28.74 0.45
N SER A 19 10.23 28.25 0.46
CA SER A 19 11.33 28.77 -0.36
C SER A 19 11.34 28.22 -1.80
N SER A 20 10.86 26.99 -1.98
CA SER A 20 10.72 26.34 -3.29
C SER A 20 9.26 26.37 -3.74
N LYS A 21 8.96 27.04 -4.87
CA LYS A 21 7.60 27.22 -5.40
C LYS A 21 6.81 25.93 -5.74
N SER A 22 7.35 24.73 -5.51
CA SER A 22 6.74 23.41 -5.76
C SER A 22 6.29 22.74 -4.45
N LYS A 23 5.00 22.36 -4.35
CA LYS A 23 4.44 21.56 -3.25
C LYS A 23 4.80 20.07 -3.35
N ASP A 24 5.98 19.73 -3.85
CA ASP A 24 6.37 18.33 -4.07
C ASP A 24 7.08 17.75 -2.84
N ILE A 25 6.35 16.91 -2.10
CA ILE A 25 6.81 16.29 -0.84
C ILE A 25 8.09 15.45 -1.07
N ASN A 26 8.28 14.90 -2.26
CA ASN A 26 9.44 14.07 -2.61
C ASN A 26 10.73 14.88 -2.76
N GLU A 27 10.62 16.14 -3.21
CA GLU A 27 11.76 17.05 -3.34
C GLU A 27 12.25 17.48 -1.95
N ALA A 28 11.32 17.85 -1.06
CA ALA A 28 11.61 18.20 0.32
C ALA A 28 12.29 17.05 1.10
N ARG A 29 11.84 15.81 0.88
CA ARG A 29 12.49 14.61 1.43
C ARG A 29 13.91 14.41 0.92
N SER A 30 14.16 14.69 -0.37
CA SER A 30 15.49 14.56 -0.98
C SER A 30 16.46 15.60 -0.41
N ILE A 31 16.00 16.85 -0.22
CA ILE A 31 16.76 17.93 0.41
C ILE A 31 17.10 17.57 1.88
N MET A 32 16.15 17.01 2.62
CA MET A 32 16.38 16.55 3.99
C MET A 32 17.47 15.47 4.06
N VAL A 33 17.45 14.49 3.14
CA VAL A 33 18.49 13.45 3.07
C VAL A 33 19.85 14.06 2.73
N GLN A 34 19.90 15.02 1.79
CA GLN A 34 21.15 15.63 1.38
C GLN A 34 21.75 16.52 2.49
N THR A 35 20.92 17.30 3.18
CA THR A 35 21.35 18.13 4.31
C THR A 35 21.87 17.28 5.47
N TRP A 36 21.22 16.13 5.77
CA TRP A 36 21.75 15.15 6.72
C TRP A 36 23.13 14.61 6.34
N ARG A 37 23.33 14.28 5.06
CA ARG A 37 24.60 13.75 4.53
C ARG A 37 25.72 14.79 4.54
N ASN A 38 25.38 16.08 4.45
CA ASN A 38 26.35 17.18 4.44
C ASN A 38 26.70 17.71 5.86
N LEU A 39 25.96 17.31 6.90
CA LEU A 39 26.25 17.68 8.28
C LEU A 39 27.54 17.01 8.79
N SER A 40 28.32 17.74 9.58
CA SER A 40 29.51 17.21 10.26
C SER A 40 29.15 16.21 11.36
N ASP A 41 30.06 15.29 11.65
CA ASP A 41 29.81 14.19 12.61
C ASP A 41 29.57 14.70 14.04
N ASP A 42 30.20 15.81 14.45
CA ASP A 42 29.95 16.47 15.74
C ASP A 42 28.48 16.92 15.86
N LYS A 43 27.93 17.49 14.79
CA LYS A 43 26.51 17.89 14.70
C LYS A 43 25.60 16.69 14.52
N ARG A 44 26.08 15.53 14.07
CA ARG A 44 25.27 14.30 14.05
C ARG A 44 25.16 13.69 15.43
N GLN A 45 26.20 13.83 16.25
CA GLN A 45 26.26 13.30 17.61
C GLN A 45 25.19 13.90 18.52
N GLN A 46 24.77 15.15 18.30
CA GLN A 46 23.64 15.74 19.03
C GLN A 46 22.31 14.98 18.80
N TYR A 47 22.15 14.31 17.65
CA TYR A 47 20.97 13.51 17.33
C TYR A 47 21.08 12.04 17.76
N ASN A 48 22.25 11.61 18.28
CA ASN A 48 22.43 10.28 18.88
C ASN A 48 21.79 10.16 20.28
N HIS A 49 21.58 11.29 20.99
CA HIS A 49 21.15 11.27 22.40
C HIS A 49 19.70 11.69 22.66
N GLY A 50 18.85 11.65 21.64
CA GLY A 50 17.40 11.77 21.81
C GLY A 50 16.74 10.40 21.74
N VAL A 51 16.49 9.74 22.88
CA VAL A 51 15.43 8.72 22.90
C VAL A 51 14.14 9.48 22.65
N VAL A 52 13.53 9.29 21.48
CA VAL A 52 12.22 9.85 21.19
C VAL A 52 11.29 9.41 22.32
N LYS A 53 10.74 10.37 23.08
CA LYS A 53 9.57 10.09 23.91
C LYS A 53 8.45 9.75 22.94
N PHE A 54 8.23 8.46 22.75
CA PHE A 54 6.99 7.97 22.19
C PHE A 54 5.91 8.37 23.20
N TYR A 55 5.05 9.31 22.80
CA TYR A 55 3.84 9.54 23.54
C TYR A 55 2.89 8.43 23.13
N SER A 56 2.58 7.57 24.09
CA SER A 56 1.48 6.64 23.97
C SER A 56 0.20 7.39 23.59
N PRO A 57 -0.68 6.79 22.77
CA PRO A 57 -1.99 7.36 22.49
C PRO A 57 -2.71 7.76 23.77
N VAL A 58 -3.51 8.83 23.73
CA VAL A 58 -4.23 9.33 24.91
C VAL A 58 -5.09 8.24 25.55
N THR A 59 -5.67 7.36 24.71
CA THR A 59 -6.51 6.24 25.13
C THR A 59 -5.77 5.14 25.90
N GLU A 60 -4.43 5.10 25.84
CA GLU A 60 -3.63 4.17 26.63
C GLU A 60 -3.47 4.66 28.08
N ASN A 61 -3.24 5.96 28.24
CA ASN A 61 -3.04 6.57 29.55
C ASN A 61 -4.36 6.91 30.26
N TYR A 62 -5.43 7.14 29.48
CA TYR A 62 -6.72 7.59 29.99
C TYR A 62 -7.86 6.76 29.40
N LEU A 63 -8.73 6.25 30.28
CA LEU A 63 -9.90 5.50 29.86
C LEU A 63 -10.89 6.40 29.08
N PRO A 64 -11.26 6.06 27.84
CA PRO A 64 -12.18 6.85 27.01
C PRO A 64 -13.59 6.99 27.58
N ALA A 65 -14.01 6.06 28.44
CA ALA A 65 -15.34 6.05 29.05
C ALA A 65 -15.46 6.97 30.29
N SER A 66 -14.32 7.38 30.87
CA SER A 66 -14.29 8.18 32.11
C SER A 66 -13.70 9.58 31.91
N ASN A 67 -12.79 9.75 30.96
CA ASN A 67 -12.04 10.98 30.79
C ASN A 67 -12.50 11.72 29.53
N LEU A 68 -13.06 12.92 29.70
CA LEU A 68 -13.48 13.74 28.57
C LEU A 68 -12.25 14.17 27.76
N GLY A 69 -12.31 13.96 26.44
CA GLY A 69 -11.20 14.26 25.53
C GLY A 69 -10.17 13.13 25.40
N ALA A 70 -10.32 12.01 26.13
CA ALA A 70 -9.58 10.78 25.88
C ALA A 70 -10.14 10.05 24.65
N ILE A 71 -9.94 10.63 23.47
CA ILE A 71 -10.42 10.11 22.19
C ILE A 71 -9.29 9.52 21.36
N THR A 72 -9.65 8.76 20.33
CA THR A 72 -8.68 8.22 19.37
C THR A 72 -8.14 9.32 18.45
N GLU A 73 -6.89 9.18 18.00
CA GLU A 73 -6.24 10.14 17.10
C GLU A 73 -7.06 10.36 15.81
N ARG A 74 -7.68 9.28 15.29
CA ARG A 74 -8.55 9.36 14.13
C ARG A 74 -9.76 10.25 14.36
N LEU A 75 -10.40 10.17 15.53
CA LEU A 75 -11.56 11.02 15.84
C LEU A 75 -11.13 12.48 16.01
N ASP A 76 -9.99 12.72 16.65
CA ASP A 76 -9.41 14.05 16.80
C ASP A 76 -9.11 14.68 15.43
N ASP A 77 -8.49 13.92 14.52
CA ASP A 77 -8.25 14.35 13.14
C ASP A 77 -9.54 14.69 12.40
N LEU A 78 -10.59 13.87 12.57
CA LEU A 78 -11.89 14.15 11.97
C LEU A 78 -12.48 15.45 12.52
N ILE A 79 -12.43 15.67 13.83
CA ILE A 79 -12.94 16.91 14.46
C ILE A 79 -12.18 18.13 13.90
N ARG A 80 -10.85 18.07 13.88
CA ARG A 80 -10.00 19.15 13.37
C ARG A 80 -10.26 19.43 11.90
N ASN A 81 -10.34 18.40 11.07
CA ASN A 81 -10.62 18.54 9.64
C ASN A 81 -12.01 19.13 9.36
N ASN A 82 -13.01 18.76 10.16
CA ASN A 82 -14.35 19.34 10.06
C ASN A 82 -14.34 20.82 10.46
N ILE A 83 -13.66 21.19 11.55
CA ILE A 83 -13.56 22.58 12.02
C ILE A 83 -12.79 23.47 11.03
N THR A 84 -11.73 22.95 10.41
CA THR A 84 -10.93 23.69 9.42
C THR A 84 -11.69 23.86 8.11
N THR A 85 -12.40 22.83 7.65
CA THR A 85 -13.16 22.84 6.39
C THR A 85 -14.40 23.73 6.49
N HIS A 86 -15.11 23.70 7.63
CA HIS A 86 -16.35 24.44 7.85
C HIS A 86 -16.17 25.59 8.83
N GLY A 87 -15.17 26.45 8.58
CA GLY A 87 -14.68 27.49 9.50
C GLY A 87 -15.70 28.39 10.21
N LYS A 88 -16.97 28.40 9.78
CA LYS A 88 -18.14 28.79 10.56
C LYS A 88 -19.22 27.70 10.47
N LEU A 89 -19.73 27.26 11.61
CA LEU A 89 -20.92 26.41 11.72
C LEU A 89 -22.17 27.27 11.46
N ASP A 90 -22.26 27.86 10.25
CA ASP A 90 -23.16 28.96 9.89
C ASP A 90 -24.65 28.66 10.10
N GLN A 91 -25.03 27.38 10.13
CA GLN A 91 -26.43 26.97 10.29
C GLN A 91 -26.90 26.89 11.75
N THR A 92 -25.98 26.88 12.74
CA THR A 92 -26.35 26.54 14.13
C THR A 92 -25.93 27.57 15.19
N ASN A 93 -25.28 28.70 14.84
CA ASN A 93 -24.75 29.66 15.82
C ASN A 93 -23.88 29.00 16.92
N MET A 94 -23.30 27.84 16.64
CA MET A 94 -22.51 27.07 17.61
C MET A 94 -21.05 27.51 17.56
N ASP A 95 -20.47 27.78 18.73
CA ASP A 95 -19.03 28.02 18.86
C ASP A 95 -18.24 26.73 18.59
N LYS A 96 -17.03 26.87 18.05
CA LYS A 96 -16.12 25.76 17.71
C LYS A 96 -15.79 24.91 18.94
N ARG A 97 -15.55 25.58 20.07
CA ARG A 97 -15.24 24.90 21.35
C ARG A 97 -16.44 24.13 21.88
N THR A 98 -17.65 24.67 21.69
CA THR A 98 -18.89 24.00 22.09
C THR A 98 -19.13 22.76 21.23
N PHE A 99 -18.92 22.85 19.92
CA PHE A 99 -18.98 21.70 19.02
C PHE A 99 -17.96 20.61 19.39
N GLU A 100 -16.71 20.99 19.61
CA GLU A 100 -15.65 20.06 20.00
C GLU A 100 -16.01 19.33 21.31
N LYS A 101 -16.41 20.06 22.35
CA LYS A 101 -16.85 19.48 23.62
C LYS A 101 -18.06 18.55 23.44
N MET A 102 -18.99 18.90 22.57
CA MET A 102 -20.16 18.08 22.26
C MET A 102 -19.75 16.75 21.63
N ILE A 103 -18.81 16.76 20.68
CA ILE A 103 -18.31 15.52 20.07
C ILE A 103 -17.52 14.69 21.09
N HIS A 104 -16.68 15.31 21.92
CA HIS A 104 -15.97 14.60 23.00
C HIS A 104 -16.96 13.93 23.96
N PHE A 105 -18.04 14.62 24.31
CA PHE A 105 -19.10 14.07 25.17
C PHE A 105 -19.86 12.92 24.48
N LYS A 106 -20.16 13.07 23.18
CA LYS A 106 -20.78 12.00 22.40
C LYS A 106 -19.88 10.76 22.36
N SER A 107 -18.58 10.94 22.17
CA SER A 107 -17.61 9.84 22.18
C SER A 107 -17.58 9.12 23.53
N LEU A 108 -17.54 9.87 24.64
CA LEU A 108 -17.60 9.33 26.01
C LEU A 108 -18.87 8.47 26.20
N LYS A 109 -20.02 8.93 25.69
CA LYS A 109 -21.31 8.22 25.79
C LYS A 109 -21.52 7.09 24.78
N SER A 110 -20.66 6.99 23.77
CA SER A 110 -20.73 5.93 22.74
C SER A 110 -19.78 4.78 23.02
N CYS A 111 -19.14 4.78 24.20
CA CYS A 111 -18.32 3.67 24.64
C CYS A 111 -19.20 2.45 24.94
N ILE A 112 -18.64 1.26 24.71
CA ILE A 112 -19.32 0.01 25.00
C ILE A 112 -19.47 -0.19 26.51
N ASP A 113 -20.58 -0.81 26.93
CA ASP A 113 -20.81 -1.10 28.34
C ASP A 113 -20.00 -2.34 28.77
N PRO A 114 -19.41 -2.32 29.98
CA PRO A 114 -18.69 -3.48 30.51
C PRO A 114 -19.65 -4.66 30.71
N GLY A 115 -19.27 -5.84 30.21
CA GLY A 115 -20.09 -7.05 30.28
C GLY A 115 -20.90 -7.35 29.03
N GLU A 116 -20.83 -6.51 28.00
CA GLU A 116 -21.41 -6.82 26.70
C GLU A 116 -20.68 -7.98 26.01
N SER A 117 -21.45 -8.91 25.42
CA SER A 117 -20.93 -10.12 24.78
C SER A 117 -20.33 -9.83 23.38
N VAL A 118 -19.24 -9.05 23.35
CA VAL A 118 -18.53 -8.64 22.12
C VAL A 118 -18.09 -9.81 21.26
N GLU A 119 -17.74 -10.94 21.87
CA GLU A 119 -17.30 -12.14 21.17
C GLU A 119 -18.43 -12.76 20.33
N ILE A 120 -19.62 -12.87 20.91
CA ILE A 120 -20.80 -13.42 20.22
C ILE A 120 -21.24 -12.45 19.11
N LEU A 121 -21.26 -11.15 19.40
CA LEU A 121 -21.58 -10.13 18.40
C LEU A 121 -20.60 -10.14 17.23
N ALA A 122 -19.30 -10.30 17.48
CA ALA A 122 -18.29 -10.42 16.44
C ALA A 122 -18.48 -11.69 15.59
N ALA A 123 -18.78 -12.83 16.24
CA ALA A 123 -19.06 -14.08 15.54
C ALA A 123 -20.29 -13.97 14.62
N GLN A 124 -21.37 -13.37 15.11
CA GLN A 124 -22.58 -13.11 14.33
C GLN A 124 -22.33 -12.13 13.18
N SER A 125 -21.60 -11.05 13.44
CA SER A 125 -21.26 -10.01 12.46
C SER A 125 -20.50 -10.55 11.25
N ILE A 126 -19.80 -11.69 11.39
CA ILE A 126 -19.15 -12.39 10.27
C ILE A 126 -20.06 -13.47 9.70
N GLY A 127 -20.71 -14.26 10.56
CA GLY A 127 -21.51 -15.43 10.16
C GLY A 127 -22.78 -15.07 9.38
N GLU A 128 -23.56 -14.10 9.85
CA GLU A 128 -24.81 -13.69 9.21
C GLU A 128 -24.60 -13.17 7.77
N PRO A 129 -23.70 -12.20 7.49
CA PRO A 129 -23.49 -11.75 6.12
C PRO A 129 -22.81 -12.82 5.25
N SER A 130 -22.05 -13.76 5.83
CA SER A 130 -21.46 -14.85 5.05
C SER A 130 -22.54 -15.76 4.44
N THR A 131 -23.71 -15.88 5.07
CA THR A 131 -24.84 -16.63 4.48
C THR A 131 -25.46 -15.89 3.29
N GLN A 132 -25.36 -14.56 3.25
CA GLN A 132 -25.78 -13.74 2.10
C GLN A 132 -24.74 -13.76 0.97
N MET A 133 -23.50 -14.14 1.26
CA MET A 133 -22.42 -14.30 0.28
C MET A 133 -22.44 -15.70 -0.37
N THR A 134 -23.52 -16.04 -1.09
CA THR A 134 -23.60 -17.33 -1.83
C THR A 134 -23.27 -17.20 -3.33
N LEU A 135 -22.48 -16.21 -3.78
CA LEU A 135 -22.22 -16.03 -5.22
C LEU A 135 -20.75 -15.81 -5.60
N ASN A 136 -20.21 -16.82 -6.28
CA ASN A 136 -19.05 -16.91 -7.18
C ASN A 136 -17.64 -16.59 -6.66
N SER A 137 -16.73 -17.54 -6.91
CA SER A 137 -15.29 -17.47 -6.64
C SER A 137 -14.62 -16.33 -7.43
N LYS A 138 -14.51 -15.14 -6.83
CA LYS A 138 -13.54 -14.16 -7.29
C LYS A 138 -12.17 -14.76 -6.99
N ASN A 139 -11.42 -15.08 -8.04
CA ASN A 139 -10.05 -15.55 -7.95
C ASN A 139 -9.26 -14.62 -6.99
N THR A 140 -8.81 -15.15 -5.87
CA THR A 140 -7.93 -14.45 -4.93
C THR A 140 -6.56 -14.34 -5.59
N ASN A 141 -6.37 -13.27 -6.36
CA ASN A 141 -5.07 -12.95 -6.92
C ASN A 141 -4.19 -12.39 -5.81
N ASN A 142 -2.96 -12.89 -5.71
CA ASN A 142 -1.95 -12.27 -4.86
C ASN A 142 -1.61 -10.88 -5.42
N GLU A 143 -1.92 -9.84 -4.67
CA GLU A 143 -1.58 -8.46 -5.03
C GLU A 143 -0.11 -8.16 -4.72
N VAL A 144 0.60 -7.58 -5.69
CA VAL A 144 1.99 -7.15 -5.53
C VAL A 144 2.03 -5.62 -5.61
N PRO A 145 2.35 -4.90 -4.53
CA PRO A 145 2.45 -3.45 -4.57
C PRO A 145 3.65 -3.03 -5.43
N ILE A 146 3.41 -2.10 -6.38
CA ILE A 146 4.44 -1.56 -7.28
C ILE A 146 4.65 -0.08 -6.95
N LEU A 147 5.89 0.38 -6.98
CA LEU A 147 6.21 1.80 -6.82
C LEU A 147 5.58 2.64 -7.95
N HIS A 148 5.07 3.83 -7.60
CA HIS A 148 4.46 4.77 -8.53
C HIS A 148 5.52 5.50 -9.38
N SER A 149 6.25 4.77 -10.22
CA SER A 149 7.25 5.26 -11.17
C SER A 149 7.11 4.55 -12.50
N SER A 150 7.22 5.28 -13.61
CA SER A 150 7.19 4.70 -14.98
C SER A 150 8.26 3.63 -15.19
N SER A 151 9.43 3.80 -14.58
CA SER A 151 10.53 2.83 -14.58
C SER A 151 10.18 1.54 -13.82
N ALA A 152 9.49 1.66 -12.69
CA ALA A 152 9.03 0.53 -11.90
C ALA A 152 7.92 -0.24 -12.61
N LEU A 153 7.00 0.46 -13.29
CA LEU A 153 5.95 -0.16 -14.10
C LEU A 153 6.54 -0.98 -15.26
N GLY A 154 7.56 -0.46 -15.95
CA GLY A 154 8.25 -1.20 -17.01
C GLY A 154 8.93 -2.48 -16.50
N LYS A 155 9.56 -2.42 -15.32
CA LYS A 155 10.17 -3.58 -14.66
C LYS A 155 9.11 -4.59 -14.20
N ALA A 156 8.00 -4.12 -13.64
CA ALA A 156 6.88 -4.97 -13.22
C ALA A 156 6.29 -5.73 -14.41
N LYS A 157 6.08 -5.07 -15.57
CA LYS A 157 5.62 -5.75 -16.80
C LYS A 157 6.60 -6.83 -17.27
N ARG A 158 7.91 -6.62 -17.13
CA ARG A 158 8.93 -7.64 -17.46
C ARG A 158 8.86 -8.82 -16.49
N LEU A 159 8.71 -8.56 -15.19
CA LEU A 159 8.55 -9.60 -14.17
C LEU A 159 7.26 -10.38 -14.37
N GLN A 160 6.16 -9.70 -14.71
CA GLN A 160 4.89 -10.34 -15.04
C GLN A 160 5.06 -11.37 -16.17
N ARG A 161 5.75 -11.00 -17.26
CA ARG A 161 6.05 -11.93 -18.37
C ARG A 161 6.99 -13.07 -17.96
N ARG A 162 7.92 -12.82 -17.04
CA ARG A 162 8.86 -13.82 -16.56
C ARG A 162 8.20 -14.83 -15.61
N TRP A 163 7.23 -14.38 -14.81
CA TRP A 163 6.53 -15.20 -13.83
C TRP A 163 5.29 -15.87 -14.40
N SER A 164 4.71 -15.33 -15.48
CA SER A 164 3.66 -16.01 -16.23
C SER A 164 4.21 -17.29 -16.83
N ARG A 165 3.64 -18.42 -16.44
CA ARG A 165 3.89 -19.71 -17.10
C ARG A 165 3.30 -19.63 -18.51
N LEU A 166 4.15 -19.85 -19.52
CA LEU A 166 3.72 -19.96 -20.91
C LEU A 166 3.84 -21.43 -21.34
N LEU A 167 2.75 -21.99 -21.85
CA LEU A 167 2.79 -23.31 -22.46
C LEU A 167 3.33 -23.20 -23.88
N PHE A 168 4.11 -24.18 -24.32
CA PHE A 168 4.65 -24.23 -25.68
C PHE A 168 3.54 -24.18 -26.75
N SER A 169 2.38 -24.78 -26.46
CA SER A 169 1.18 -24.73 -27.31
C SER A 169 0.62 -23.33 -27.51
N GLN A 170 0.85 -22.39 -26.57
CA GLN A 170 0.38 -21.01 -26.70
C GLN A 170 1.26 -20.17 -27.63
N VAL A 171 2.48 -20.66 -27.93
CA VAL A 171 3.47 -19.95 -28.75
C VAL A 171 3.48 -20.47 -30.19
N ILE A 172 3.00 -21.70 -30.43
CA ILE A 172 2.90 -22.29 -31.77
C ILE A 172 1.61 -21.81 -32.45
N LYS A 173 1.74 -21.28 -33.67
CA LYS A 173 0.62 -20.93 -34.54
C LYS A 173 0.19 -22.12 -35.39
N THR A 174 1.14 -22.78 -36.05
CA THR A 174 0.87 -23.98 -36.87
C THR A 174 2.02 -24.99 -36.75
N LEU A 175 1.69 -26.26 -36.90
CA LEU A 175 2.63 -27.38 -36.81
C LEU A 175 2.42 -28.26 -38.04
N ASN A 176 3.44 -28.35 -38.91
CA ASN A 176 3.41 -29.20 -40.09
C ASN A 176 4.31 -30.42 -39.87
N ILE A 177 3.79 -31.61 -40.12
CA ILE A 177 4.54 -32.87 -40.01
C ILE A 177 4.63 -33.51 -41.38
N HIS A 178 5.84 -33.65 -41.90
CA HIS A 178 6.11 -34.35 -43.13
C HIS A 178 6.74 -35.71 -42.82
N LYS A 179 6.05 -36.79 -43.17
CA LYS A 179 6.56 -38.16 -43.04
C LYS A 179 7.19 -38.59 -44.35
N LYS A 180 8.42 -39.11 -44.31
CA LYS A 180 9.10 -39.77 -45.43
C LYS A 180 9.43 -41.20 -45.05
N LEU A 181 9.08 -42.14 -45.91
CA LEU A 181 9.42 -43.55 -45.78
C LEU A 181 10.56 -43.87 -46.74
N SER A 182 11.70 -44.32 -46.23
CA SER A 182 12.77 -44.84 -47.07
C SER A 182 12.78 -46.35 -46.94
N LEU A 183 12.45 -47.03 -48.05
CA LEU A 183 12.46 -48.48 -48.16
C LEU A 183 13.79 -48.88 -48.80
N LYS A 184 14.69 -49.46 -48.01
CA LYS A 184 15.84 -50.21 -48.53
C LYS A 184 15.61 -51.70 -48.35
N LEU A 185 16.29 -52.52 -49.17
CA LEU A 185 16.06 -53.94 -49.36
C LEU A 185 15.98 -54.81 -48.09
N ASN A 186 16.38 -54.29 -46.92
CA ASN A 186 16.22 -54.94 -45.61
C ASN A 186 16.07 -53.97 -44.43
N ASP A 187 15.82 -52.67 -44.67
CA ASP A 187 15.69 -51.69 -43.58
C ASP A 187 14.60 -50.65 -43.90
N HIS A 188 13.66 -50.50 -42.98
CA HIS A 188 12.50 -49.62 -43.10
C HIS A 188 12.68 -48.41 -42.21
N LYS A 189 13.20 -47.31 -42.78
CA LYS A 189 13.43 -46.09 -42.01
C LYS A 189 12.28 -45.09 -42.21
N HIS A 190 11.58 -44.82 -41.12
CA HIS A 190 10.63 -43.72 -41.05
C HIS A 190 11.35 -42.44 -40.64
N THR A 191 11.26 -41.39 -41.46
CA THR A 191 11.80 -40.07 -41.17
C THR A 191 10.66 -39.08 -41.03
N TYR A 192 10.64 -38.33 -39.92
CA TYR A 192 9.66 -37.27 -39.69
C TYR A 192 10.37 -35.92 -39.70
N LYS A 193 9.88 -34.99 -40.52
CA LYS A 193 10.30 -33.59 -40.51
C LYS A 193 9.16 -32.78 -39.92
N ILE A 194 9.38 -32.22 -38.73
CA ILE A 194 8.41 -31.41 -38.01
C ILE A 194 8.81 -29.94 -38.18
N GLU A 195 7.90 -29.13 -38.71
CA GLU A 195 8.08 -27.70 -38.93
C GLU A 195 7.10 -26.94 -38.02
N PHE A 196 7.66 -26.13 -37.13
CA PHE A 196 6.90 -25.27 -36.22
C PHE A 196 6.86 -23.84 -36.77
N TYR A 197 5.68 -23.25 -36.81
CA TYR A 197 5.51 -21.82 -37.08
C TYR A 197 5.05 -21.15 -35.80
N PHE A 198 5.85 -20.21 -35.31
CA PHE A 198 5.60 -19.51 -34.04
C PHE A 198 4.81 -18.22 -34.26
N ASP A 199 4.00 -17.83 -33.28
CA ASP A 199 3.28 -16.55 -33.31
C ASP A 199 4.26 -15.38 -33.08
N GLU A 200 4.20 -14.37 -33.96
CA GLU A 200 5.09 -13.21 -33.96
C GLU A 200 4.94 -12.35 -32.69
N LYS A 201 3.80 -12.47 -32.00
CA LYS A 201 3.50 -11.72 -30.76
C LYS A 201 4.45 -12.02 -29.60
N TYR A 202 5.04 -13.21 -29.56
CA TYR A 202 5.97 -13.62 -28.48
C TYR A 202 7.45 -13.34 -28.81
N GLY A 203 7.70 -12.66 -29.93
CA GLY A 203 9.02 -12.23 -30.38
C GLY A 203 9.68 -13.23 -31.35
N LYS A 204 10.34 -12.71 -32.38
CA LYS A 204 11.17 -13.50 -33.30
C LYS A 204 12.55 -13.70 -32.66
N LYS A 205 12.78 -14.86 -32.03
CA LYS A 205 14.14 -15.31 -31.76
C LYS A 205 14.50 -16.31 -32.84
N THR A 206 15.32 -15.89 -33.79
CA THR A 206 15.96 -16.79 -34.75
C THR A 206 16.87 -17.72 -33.96
N ILE A 207 16.46 -18.98 -33.85
CA ILE A 207 17.32 -20.04 -33.36
C ILE A 207 18.33 -20.26 -34.49
N LYS A 208 19.58 -19.81 -34.28
CA LYS A 208 20.70 -20.17 -35.15
C LYS A 208 21.08 -21.62 -34.90
#